data_AF-A0A1V3NSK8-F1
#
_entry.id   AF-A0A1V3NSK8-F1
#
_cell.length_a   1.000
_cell.length_b   1.000
_cell.length_c   1.000
_cell.angle_alpha   90.00
_cell.angle_beta   90.00
_cell.angle_gamma   90.00
#
_symmetry.space_group_name_H-M   'P 1'
#
loop_
_entity.id
_entity.type
_entity.pdbx_description
1 polymer ?
#
loop_
_entity_poly.entity_id
_entity_poly.type
_entity_poly.pdbx_seq_one_letter_code
_entity_poly.pdbx_strand_id
1 'polypeptide(L)'
;MASNENEVRVGAQGRVVIPAALRKALKLKPGERLVARKVGESLVLERREAVERRLRERFKHIPKGVSLADELIAERRAEAAAEAGDA
;
A
#
# COMPACT_ATOMS: atom_id res chain seq x y z
N MET A 1 -0.12 7.03 24.67
CA MET A 1 0.75 6.27 23.75
C MET A 1 1.91 7.18 23.38
N ALA A 2 3.15 6.81 23.71
CA ALA A 2 4.30 7.70 23.54
C ALA A 2 4.50 8.02 22.05
N SER A 3 4.39 9.31 21.71
CA SER A 3 4.80 9.86 20.43
C SER A 3 6.31 9.75 20.32
N ASN A 4 6.80 8.65 19.77
CA ASN A 4 8.21 8.47 19.40
C ASN A 4 8.48 9.23 18.11
N GLU A 5 8.32 10.55 18.16
CA GLU A 5 8.71 11.43 17.08
C GLU A 5 10.23 11.47 17.02
N ASN A 6 10.81 11.03 15.91
CA ASN A 6 12.25 11.03 15.69
C ASN A 6 12.52 11.96 14.52
N GLU A 7 13.20 13.07 14.78
CA GLU A 7 13.66 13.95 13.70
C GLU A 7 14.75 13.23 12.90
N VAL A 8 14.54 13.13 11.59
CA VAL A 8 15.49 12.53 10.67
C VAL A 8 15.73 13.48 9.51
N ARG A 9 16.99 13.67 9.14
CA ARG A 9 17.36 14.49 7.99
C ARG A 9 17.50 13.63 6.75
N VAL A 10 17.08 14.18 5.61
CA VAL A 10 17.33 13.58 4.31
C VAL A 10 18.79 13.88 3.93
N GLY A 11 19.60 12.84 3.72
CA GLY A 11 20.98 13.00 3.28
C GLY A 11 21.08 13.48 1.83
N ALA A 12 22.28 13.86 1.40
CA ALA A 12 22.54 14.39 0.06
C ALA A 12 22.08 13.48 -1.10
N GLN A 13 22.00 12.16 -0.86
CA GLN A 13 21.54 11.17 -1.84
C GLN A 13 20.04 10.82 -1.73
N GLY A 14 19.24 11.62 -1.01
CA GLY A 14 17.82 11.35 -0.77
C GLY A 14 17.55 10.20 0.20
N ARG A 15 18.57 9.73 0.92
CA ARG A 15 18.46 8.62 1.89
C ARG A 15 18.03 9.15 3.25
N VAL A 16 17.08 8.44 3.88
CA VAL A 16 16.70 8.66 5.28
C VAL A 16 17.23 7.52 6.12
N VAL A 17 17.93 7.84 7.20
CA VAL A 17 18.43 6.84 8.14
C VAL A 17 17.35 6.57 9.19
N ILE A 18 16.85 5.34 9.25
CA ILE A 18 15.91 4.93 10.30
C ILE A 18 16.70 4.80 11.61
N PRO A 19 16.40 5.56 12.68
CA PRO A 19 17.09 5.49 13.97
C PRO A 19 17.05 4.09 14.58
N ALA A 20 18.09 3.76 15.36
CA ALA A 20 18.24 2.42 15.93
C ALA A 20 17.04 1.98 16.79
N ALA A 21 16.43 2.91 17.52
CA ALA A 21 15.24 2.65 18.34
C ALA A 21 14.06 2.16 17.48
N LEU A 22 13.77 2.86 16.37
CA LEU A 22 12.71 2.47 15.43
C LEU A 22 13.03 1.16 14.71
N ARG A 23 14.30 0.93 14.31
CA ARG A 23 14.70 -0.36 13.71
C ARG A 23 14.44 -1.53 14.65
N LYS A 24 14.77 -1.40 15.94
CA LYS A 24 14.54 -2.44 16.96
C LYS A 24 13.05 -2.66 17.22
N ALA A 25 12.27 -1.58 17.39
CA ALA A 25 10.83 -1.67 17.63
C ALA A 25 10.09 -2.34 16.46
N LEU A 26 10.49 -2.01 15.23
CA LEU A 26 9.92 -2.60 14.00
C LEU A 26 10.56 -3.94 13.63
N LYS A 27 11.59 -4.40 14.36
CA LYS A 27 12.36 -5.62 14.08
C LYS A 27 12.92 -5.67 12.65
N LEU A 28 13.34 -4.52 12.13
CA LEU A 28 13.91 -4.40 10.78
C LEU A 28 15.30 -5.03 10.73
N LYS A 29 15.56 -5.87 9.73
CA LYS A 29 16.86 -6.49 9.47
C LYS A 29 17.55 -5.85 8.26
N PRO A 30 18.90 -5.79 8.24
CA PRO A 30 19.62 -5.41 7.03
C PRO A 30 19.24 -6.30 5.84
N GLY A 31 19.09 -5.70 4.66
CA GLY A 31 18.69 -6.40 3.42
C GLY A 31 17.20 -6.70 3.30
N GLU A 32 16.39 -6.36 4.31
CA GLU A 32 14.94 -6.57 4.27
C GLU A 32 14.27 -5.59 3.28
N ARG A 33 13.36 -6.10 2.45
CA ARG A 33 12.65 -5.30 1.45
C ARG A 33 11.39 -4.69 2.03
N LEU A 34 11.25 -3.37 1.89
CA LEU A 34 10.07 -2.61 2.28
C LEU A 34 9.42 -2.00 1.05
N VAL A 35 8.10 -1.89 1.09
CA VAL A 35 7.30 -1.16 0.10
C VAL A 35 7.10 0.26 0.63
N ALA A 36 7.49 1.25 -0.19
CA ALA A 36 7.24 2.66 0.10
C ALA A 36 5.99 3.13 -0.64
N ARG A 37 5.06 3.77 0.06
CA ARG A 37 3.86 4.37 -0.53
C ARG A 37 3.61 5.78 0.00
N LYS A 38 3.10 6.65 -0.86
CA LYS A 38 2.59 7.97 -0.47
C LYS A 38 1.14 7.82 0.00
N VAL A 39 0.82 8.38 1.17
CA VAL A 39 -0.54 8.48 1.70
C VAL A 39 -0.77 9.93 2.09
N GLY A 40 -1.50 10.68 1.25
CA GLY A 40 -1.62 12.13 1.40
C GLY A 40 -0.25 12.81 1.28
N GLU A 41 0.20 13.43 2.37
CA GLU A 41 1.52 14.06 2.51
C GLU A 41 2.54 13.17 3.25
N SER A 42 2.13 11.98 3.70
CA SER A 42 2.99 11.08 4.46
C SER A 42 3.63 10.00 3.57
N LEU A 43 4.87 9.65 3.89
CA LEU A 43 5.55 8.46 3.36
C LEU A 43 5.37 7.29 4.34
N VAL A 44 4.77 6.20 3.87
CA VAL A 44 4.55 5.00 4.66
C VAL A 44 5.43 3.87 4.12
N LEU A 45 6.23 3.27 5.00
CA LEU A 45 7.07 2.11 4.70
C LEU A 45 6.47 0.86 5.36
N GLU A 46 6.17 -0.17 4.57
CA GLU A 46 5.53 -1.39 5.05
C GLU A 46 6.20 -2.64 4.50
N ARG A 47 6.19 -3.74 5.25
CA ARG A 47 6.57 -5.06 4.72
C ARG A 47 5.54 -5.52 3.69
N ARG A 48 5.98 -6.24 2.66
CA ARG A 48 5.06 -6.82 1.67
C ARG A 48 3.98 -7.69 2.31
N GLU A 49 4.34 -8.50 3.30
CA GLU A 49 3.39 -9.33 4.07
C GLU A 49 2.31 -8.50 4.76
N ALA A 50 2.68 -7.31 5.28
CA ALA A 50 1.74 -6.39 5.91
C ALA A 50 0.79 -5.76 4.87
N VAL A 51 1.29 -5.46 3.67
CA VAL A 51 0.48 -5.00 2.54
C VAL A 51 -0.52 -6.08 2.13
N GLU A 52 -0.07 -7.33 1.98
CA GLU A 52 -0.96 -8.44 1.61
C GLU A 52 -2.01 -8.72 2.70
N ARG A 53 -1.63 -8.66 3.98
CA ARG A 53 -2.58 -8.81 5.09
C ARG A 53 -3.62 -7.69 5.06
N ARG A 54 -3.21 -6.43 4.89
CA ARG A 54 -4.15 -5.29 4.80
C ARG A 54 -5.09 -5.44 3.61
N LEU A 55 -4.58 -5.85 2.45
CA LEU A 55 -5.40 -6.11 1.27
C LEU A 55 -6.41 -7.22 1.56
N ARG A 56 -5.96 -8.35 2.09
CA ARG A 56 -6.85 -9.45 2.50
C ARG A 56 -7.92 -8.96 3.47
N GLU A 57 -7.56 -8.21 4.51
CA GLU A 57 -8.51 -7.66 5.48
C GLU A 57 -9.50 -6.68 4.86
N ARG A 58 -9.04 -5.77 3.98
CA ARG A 58 -9.91 -4.84 3.28
C ARG A 58 -10.99 -5.57 2.49
N PHE A 59 -10.68 -6.72 1.90
CA PHE A 59 -11.61 -7.47 1.05
C PHE A 59 -12.33 -8.62 1.79
N LYS A 60 -12.09 -8.82 3.09
CA LYS A 60 -12.75 -9.88 3.89
C LYS A 60 -14.27 -9.76 3.98
N HIS A 61 -14.82 -8.56 3.79
CA HIS A 61 -16.26 -8.30 3.88
C HIS A 61 -17.03 -8.71 2.61
N ILE A 62 -16.33 -9.11 1.55
CA ILE A 62 -16.95 -9.53 0.29
C ILE A 62 -17.35 -11.01 0.40
N PRO A 63 -18.62 -11.36 0.11
CA PRO A 63 -19.07 -12.74 0.09
C PRO A 63 -18.27 -13.58 -0.93
N LYS A 64 -17.97 -14.84 -0.58
CA LYS A 64 -17.17 -15.75 -1.44
C LYS A 64 -17.78 -16.03 -2.83
N GLY A 65 -19.08 -15.77 -3.01
CA GLY A 65 -19.77 -15.94 -4.29
C GLY A 65 -19.82 -14.70 -5.17
N VAL A 66 -19.28 -13.56 -4.71
CA VAL A 66 -19.27 -12.29 -5.44
C VAL A 66 -17.89 -12.06 -6.03
N SER A 67 -17.82 -11.94 -7.35
CA SER A 67 -16.59 -11.63 -8.07
C SER A 67 -16.60 -10.18 -8.53
N LEU A 68 -15.99 -9.31 -7.72
CA LEU A 68 -15.82 -7.89 -8.08
C LEU A 68 -15.03 -7.70 -9.39
N ALA A 69 -14.17 -8.67 -9.73
CA ALA A 69 -13.43 -8.64 -10.99
C ALA A 69 -14.36 -8.84 -12.18
N ASP A 70 -15.29 -9.80 -12.10
CA ASP A 70 -16.24 -10.07 -13.17
C ASP A 70 -17.25 -8.93 -13.34
N GLU A 71 -17.69 -8.32 -12.23
CA GLU A 71 -18.52 -7.12 -12.24
C GLU A 71 -17.82 -5.95 -12.96
N LEU A 72 -16.57 -5.65 -12.59
CA LEU A 72 -15.79 -4.59 -13.22
C LEU A 72 -15.52 -4.87 -14.71
N ILE A 73 -15.24 -6.12 -15.07
CA ILE A 73 -15.03 -6.51 -16.48
C ILE A 73 -16.32 -6.33 -17.28
N ALA A 74 -17.47 -6.71 -16.72
CA ALA A 74 -18.76 -6.54 -17.38
C ALA A 74 -19.09 -5.05 -17.60
N GLU A 75 -18.86 -4.21 -16.59
CA GLU A 75 -19.03 -2.76 -16.67
C GLU A 75 -18.15 -2.15 -17.76
N ARG A 76 -16.85 -2.46 -17.78
CA ARG A 76 -15.91 -1.98 -18.80
C ARG A 76 -16.27 -2.42 -20.21
N ARG A 77 -16.80 -3.63 -20.38
CA ARG A 77 -17.26 -4.12 -21.69
C ARG A 77 -18.52 -3.40 -22.16
N ALA A 78 -19.45 -3.10 -21.24
CA ALA A 78 -20.65 -2.33 -21.54
C ALA A 78 -20.31 -0.89 -21.93
N GLU A 79 -19.41 -0.22 -21.20
CA GLU A 79 -18.88 1.10 -21.56
C GLU A 79 -18.27 1.10 -22.97
N ALA A 80 -17.36 0.15 -23.25
CA ALA A 80 -16.71 0.06 -24.56
C ALA A 80 -17.70 -0.20 -25.72
N ALA A 81 -18.77 -0.95 -25.47
CA ALA A 81 -19.81 -1.20 -26.46
C ALA A 81 -20.67 0.06 -26.72
N ALA A 82 -20.92 0.87 -25.70
CA ALA A 82 -21.61 2.16 -25.85
C ALA A 82 -20.76 3.16 -26.64
N GLU A 83 -19.48 3.29 -26.31
CA GLU A 83 -18.54 4.18 -27.03
C GLU A 83 -18.35 3.79 -28.50
N ALA A 84 -18.41 2.50 -28.83
CA ALA A 84 -18.32 2.01 -30.21
C ALA A 84 -19.61 2.22 -31.03
N GLY A 85 -20.75 2.45 -30.37
CA GLY A 85 -22.05 2.71 -31.01
C GLY A 85 -22.32 4.19 -31.31
N ASP A 86 -21.58 5.10 -30.68
CA ASP A 86 -21.64 6.56 -30.88
C ASP A 86 -20.62 7.08 -31.93
N ALA A 87 -20.01 6.18 -32.71
CA ALA A 87 -19.03 6.47 -33.77
C ALA A 87 -19.57 6.25 -35.20
#